data_AF-A0A9E0QV21-F1
#
_entry.id   AF-A0A9E0QV21-F1
#
_cell.length_a   1.000
_cell.length_b   1.000
_cell.length_c   1.000
_cell.angle_alpha   90.00
_cell.angle_beta   90.00
_cell.angle_gamma   90.00
#
_symmetry.space_group_name_H-M   'P 1'
#
loop_
_entity.id
_entity.type
_entity.pdbx_description
1 polymer ?
#
loop_
_entity_poly.entity_id
_entity_poly.type
_entity_poly.pdbx_seq_one_letter_code
_entity_poly.pdbx_strand_id
1 'polypeptide(L)'
;AAPCAEADQAARFGARAARAWGRFKLAAVSSFAFVEATGPVYLGKLLRDALGVVPQGAAAPAPRFDAEFTLPERIATAAAILRAMSLTQDFAPLVLLVGHGASVVNNPHASALHCGACGGYRGDANARLLAGLLNEAEVRAGLVAEGIAIPHDTVFVAGLHETTTDAVTLYARDPGCAVVPDLLDRARAWLQEAGALTRAERALRLPGAGTGGDIGARSTDWAETRPEWGLAGCNAFVAAPRHLTRGKPLAGRAFLHDYDWRQDDGFGVLELILTAPVVVASWISLQYYGSVVAAEVFGAGNKLLHNVTGGVGVVEGNGGALRVGLPWQSVHDGTEFMHEPLRLTVCVAAPAEAVTGILARHPDLRALFDNGWLHLMLLGDTGRIVARYRGDLEWQDWGDAPDTRKAAKAA
;
A
#
# COMPACT_ATOMS: atom_id res chain seq x y z
N ALA A 1 30.89 -6.45 0.22
CA ALA A 1 31.27 -7.66 0.98
C ALA A 1 30.04 -8.56 1.11
N ALA A 2 30.12 -9.82 0.66
CA ALA A 2 29.04 -10.78 0.88
C ALA A 2 28.89 -11.03 2.39
N PRO A 3 27.67 -11.06 2.97
CA PRO A 3 27.50 -11.61 4.30
C PRO A 3 28.06 -13.04 4.29
N CYS A 4 28.98 -13.33 5.22
CA CYS A 4 29.61 -14.64 5.34
C CYS A 4 28.51 -15.71 5.45
N ALA A 5 28.61 -16.80 4.68
CA ALA A 5 27.62 -17.89 4.69
C ALA A 5 27.35 -18.41 6.11
N GLU A 6 28.34 -18.33 7.00
CA GLU A 6 28.22 -18.64 8.43
C GLU A 6 27.28 -17.70 9.18
N ALA A 7 27.27 -16.40 8.86
CA ALA A 7 26.37 -15.43 9.48
C ALA A 7 24.92 -15.65 9.06
N ASP A 8 24.68 -15.97 7.78
CA ASP A 8 23.35 -16.35 7.29
C ASP A 8 22.89 -17.67 7.93
N GLN A 9 23.78 -18.66 8.01
CA GLN A 9 23.48 -19.93 8.66
C GLN A 9 23.16 -19.76 10.16
N ALA A 10 23.93 -18.94 10.88
CA ALA A 10 23.67 -18.59 12.27
C ALA A 10 22.32 -17.86 12.44
N ALA A 11 21.99 -16.92 11.54
CA ALA A 11 20.69 -16.24 11.54
C ALA A 11 19.53 -17.23 11.31
N ARG A 12 19.68 -18.16 10.36
CA ARG A 12 18.69 -19.23 10.09
C ARG A 12 18.51 -20.14 11.29
N PHE A 13 19.59 -20.53 11.96
CA PHE A 13 19.53 -21.34 13.19
C PHE A 13 18.85 -20.58 14.34
N GLY A 14 19.19 -19.31 14.55
CA GLY A 14 18.51 -18.44 15.51
C GLY A 14 17.01 -18.35 15.24
N ALA A 15 16.61 -18.13 13.99
CA ALA A 15 15.20 -18.08 13.59
C ALA A 15 14.47 -19.42 13.77
N ARG A 16 15.16 -20.56 13.57
CA ARG A 16 14.61 -21.90 13.86
C ARG A 16 14.43 -22.12 15.36
N ALA A 17 15.42 -21.76 16.18
CA ALA A 17 15.36 -21.87 17.63
C ALA A 17 14.23 -20.99 18.20
N ALA A 18 14.10 -19.75 17.73
CA ALA A 18 13.01 -18.84 18.12
C ALA A 18 11.63 -19.43 17.77
N ARG A 19 11.46 -20.02 16.58
CA ARG A 19 10.22 -20.71 16.19
C ARG A 19 9.94 -21.97 17.02
N ALA A 20 10.95 -22.76 17.34
CA ALA A 20 10.80 -23.93 18.21
C ALA A 20 10.38 -23.52 19.64
N TRP A 21 11.03 -22.49 20.19
CA TRP A 21 10.68 -21.91 21.49
C TRP A 21 9.27 -21.33 21.49
N GLY A 22 8.87 -20.61 20.44
CA GLY A 22 7.49 -20.11 20.27
C GLY A 22 6.46 -21.24 20.26
N ARG A 23 6.70 -22.32 19.50
CA ARG A 23 5.83 -23.50 19.48
C ARG A 23 5.72 -24.17 20.85
N PHE A 24 6.82 -24.26 21.61
CA PHE A 24 6.80 -24.79 22.96
C PHE A 24 5.96 -23.93 23.91
N LYS A 25 6.09 -22.60 23.87
CA LYS A 25 5.27 -21.70 24.71
C LYS A 25 3.76 -21.80 24.42
N LEU A 26 3.42 -22.03 23.16
CA LEU A 26 2.03 -22.06 22.69
C LEU A 26 1.43 -23.47 22.70
N ALA A 27 2.20 -24.51 23.02
CA ALA A 27 1.70 -25.87 23.07
C ALA A 27 0.78 -26.06 24.29
N ALA A 28 -0.35 -26.75 24.07
CA ALA A 28 -1.41 -26.91 25.08
C ALA A 28 -0.95 -27.55 26.39
N VAL A 29 0.09 -28.39 26.34
CA VAL A 29 0.65 -29.10 27.49
C VAL A 29 1.67 -28.28 28.29
N SER A 30 2.23 -27.21 27.73
CA SER A 30 3.32 -26.44 28.35
C SER A 30 2.98 -24.98 28.58
N SER A 31 1.90 -24.44 28.01
CA SER A 31 1.56 -23.02 28.09
C SER A 31 1.35 -22.54 29.54
N PHE A 32 0.56 -23.27 30.36
CA PHE A 32 0.29 -22.88 31.74
C PHE A 32 1.53 -22.96 32.64
N ALA A 33 2.24 -24.10 32.62
CA ALA A 33 3.47 -24.27 33.39
C ALA A 33 4.57 -23.27 32.97
N PHE A 34 4.63 -22.94 31.67
CA PHE A 34 5.55 -21.93 31.16
C PHE A 34 5.21 -20.54 31.70
N VAL A 35 3.93 -20.13 31.68
CA VAL A 35 3.49 -18.84 32.21
C VAL A 35 3.75 -18.74 33.72
N GLU A 36 3.48 -19.81 34.47
CA GLU A 36 3.72 -19.84 35.91
C GLU A 36 5.22 -19.71 36.26
N ALA A 37 6.09 -20.46 35.58
CA ALA A 37 7.52 -20.46 35.87
C ALA A 37 8.26 -19.23 35.33
N THR A 38 7.86 -18.70 34.17
CA THR A 38 8.58 -17.61 33.48
C THR A 38 7.87 -16.26 33.51
N GLY A 39 6.63 -16.21 34.02
CA GLY A 39 5.82 -15.01 34.15
C GLY A 39 6.52 -13.85 34.86
N PRO A 40 7.20 -14.05 36.01
CA PRO A 40 7.94 -12.97 36.68
C PRO A 40 9.04 -12.34 35.82
N VAL A 41 9.70 -13.14 34.96
CA VAL A 41 10.73 -12.65 34.02
C VAL A 41 10.13 -11.74 32.94
N TYR A 42 8.83 -11.92 32.63
CA TYR A 42 8.11 -11.07 31.69
C TYR A 42 7.74 -9.70 32.25
N LEU A 43 7.79 -9.46 33.57
CA LEU A 43 7.41 -8.17 34.17
C LEU A 43 8.20 -7.00 33.58
N GLY A 44 9.51 -7.16 33.41
CA GLY A 44 10.35 -6.12 32.79
C GLY A 44 10.00 -5.88 31.32
N LYS A 45 9.53 -6.91 30.60
CA LYS A 45 9.00 -6.73 29.24
C LYS A 45 7.69 -5.96 29.26
N LEU A 46 6.75 -6.33 30.12
CA LEU A 46 5.45 -5.65 30.26
C LEU A 46 5.62 -4.17 30.62
N LEU A 47 6.56 -3.84 31.51
CA LEU A 47 6.88 -2.45 31.84
C LEU A 47 7.43 -1.68 30.63
N ARG A 48 8.32 -2.27 29.83
CA ARG A 48 8.82 -1.63 28.60
C ARG A 48 7.72 -1.45 27.56
N ASP A 49 6.91 -2.48 27.33
CA ASP A 49 5.79 -2.46 26.38
C ASP A 49 4.75 -1.41 26.81
N ALA A 50 4.45 -1.31 28.11
CA ALA A 50 3.55 -0.28 28.67
C ALA A 50 4.09 1.16 28.55
N LEU A 51 5.41 1.32 28.48
CA LEU A 51 6.06 2.61 28.21
C LEU A 51 6.23 2.88 26.69
N GLY A 52 5.70 2.01 25.82
CA GLY A 52 5.82 2.14 24.37
C GLY A 52 7.25 1.93 23.84
N VAL A 53 8.13 1.31 24.62
CA VAL A 53 9.53 1.08 24.26
C VAL A 53 9.64 -0.20 23.44
N VAL A 54 9.56 -0.06 22.12
CA VAL A 54 9.74 -1.16 21.18
C VAL A 54 11.21 -1.23 20.74
N PRO A 55 11.91 -2.37 20.90
CA PRO A 55 13.26 -2.54 20.40
C PRO A 55 13.30 -2.31 18.89
N GLN A 56 14.15 -1.37 18.43
CA GLN A 56 14.42 -1.24 17.01
C GLN A 56 15.32 -2.40 16.56
N GLY A 57 14.81 -3.20 15.62
CA GLY A 57 15.62 -4.22 14.96
C GLY A 57 16.71 -3.60 14.09
N ALA A 58 17.80 -4.34 13.86
CA ALA A 58 18.77 -3.95 12.84
C ALA A 58 18.09 -3.87 11.47
N ALA A 59 18.50 -2.91 10.64
CA ALA A 59 18.00 -2.82 9.27
C ALA A 59 18.26 -4.13 8.52
N ALA A 60 17.23 -4.65 7.88
CA ALA A 60 17.36 -5.85 7.06
C ALA A 60 18.40 -5.61 5.95
N PRO A 61 19.25 -6.61 5.65
CA PRO A 61 20.22 -6.49 4.57
C PRO A 61 19.52 -6.19 3.24
N ALA A 62 20.25 -5.60 2.29
CA ALA A 62 19.71 -5.34 0.96
C ALA A 62 19.25 -6.65 0.31
N PRO A 63 17.99 -6.70 -0.19
CA PRO A 63 17.47 -7.87 -0.87
C PRO A 63 18.28 -8.13 -2.14
N ARG A 64 18.30 -9.39 -2.57
CA ARG A 64 18.93 -9.83 -3.82
C ARG A 64 17.96 -10.78 -4.50
N PHE A 65 17.98 -10.78 -5.83
CA PHE A 65 17.31 -11.81 -6.60
C PHE A 65 17.90 -13.19 -6.25
N ASP A 66 17.04 -14.18 -6.03
CA ASP A 66 17.47 -15.57 -5.96
C ASP A 66 17.93 -16.01 -7.36
N ALA A 67 18.99 -16.81 -7.46
CA ALA A 67 19.76 -16.93 -8.71
C ALA A 67 18.99 -17.60 -9.87
N GLU A 68 18.65 -16.80 -10.88
CA GLU A 68 18.61 -17.05 -12.35
C GLU A 68 17.94 -15.80 -12.95
N PHE A 69 18.66 -14.68 -13.01
CA PHE A 69 18.15 -13.45 -13.62
C PHE A 69 19.18 -12.92 -14.62
N THR A 70 19.01 -13.35 -15.87
CA THR A 70 19.95 -13.02 -16.95
C THR A 70 19.95 -11.52 -17.21
N LEU A 71 21.03 -11.01 -17.82
CA LEU A 71 21.08 -9.59 -18.16
C LEU A 71 19.94 -9.15 -19.09
N PRO A 72 19.55 -9.91 -20.14
CA PRO A 72 18.40 -9.57 -20.97
C PRO A 72 17.08 -9.48 -20.18
N GLU A 73 16.82 -10.42 -19.26
CA GLU A 73 15.60 -10.39 -18.43
C GLU A 73 15.57 -9.19 -17.49
N ARG A 74 16.73 -8.82 -16.94
CA ARG A 74 16.91 -7.61 -16.11
C ARG A 74 16.60 -6.33 -16.89
N ILE A 75 17.13 -6.22 -18.12
CA ILE A 75 16.86 -5.08 -19.01
C ILE A 75 15.38 -5.01 -19.36
N ALA A 76 14.79 -6.13 -19.79
CA ALA A 76 13.37 -6.20 -20.15
C ALA A 76 12.46 -5.83 -18.96
N THR A 77 12.78 -6.34 -17.77
CA THR A 77 12.05 -6.02 -16.53
C THR A 77 12.16 -4.54 -16.17
N ALA A 78 13.36 -3.97 -16.23
CA ALA A 78 13.58 -2.55 -15.98
C ALA A 78 12.80 -1.68 -16.98
N ALA A 79 12.84 -2.02 -18.26
CA ALA A 79 12.10 -1.29 -19.31
C ALA A 79 10.59 -1.37 -19.09
N ALA A 80 10.07 -2.57 -18.81
CA ALA A 80 8.65 -2.78 -18.55
C ALA A 80 8.16 -1.96 -17.34
N ILE A 81 8.93 -1.95 -16.24
CA ILE A 81 8.57 -1.19 -15.04
C ILE A 81 8.62 0.33 -15.29
N LEU A 82 9.66 0.83 -15.95
CA LEU A 82 9.77 2.26 -16.28
C LEU A 82 8.62 2.73 -17.18
N ARG A 83 8.25 1.92 -18.19
CA ARG A 83 7.08 2.18 -19.05
C ARG A 83 5.78 2.15 -18.27
N ALA A 84 5.60 1.17 -17.39
CA ALA A 84 4.41 1.07 -16.54
C ALA A 84 4.24 2.28 -15.61
N MET A 85 5.33 2.93 -15.21
CA MET A 85 5.32 4.16 -14.40
C MET A 85 5.25 5.45 -15.23
N SER A 86 5.19 5.36 -16.56
CA SER A 86 5.37 6.50 -17.48
C SER A 86 6.66 7.31 -17.20
N LEU A 87 7.70 6.65 -16.68
CA LEU A 87 8.98 7.25 -16.28
C LEU A 87 10.08 6.82 -17.26
N THR A 88 9.98 7.27 -18.51
CA THR A 88 10.91 6.88 -19.59
C THR A 88 11.82 8.01 -20.05
N GLN A 89 11.56 9.24 -19.58
CA GLN A 89 12.27 10.47 -19.94
C GLN A 89 12.29 11.45 -18.75
N ASP A 90 13.02 12.56 -18.88
CA ASP A 90 13.08 13.66 -17.90
C ASP A 90 13.46 13.23 -16.48
N PHE A 91 14.41 12.29 -16.37
CA PHE A 91 14.89 11.79 -15.08
C PHE A 91 15.51 12.91 -14.24
N ALA A 92 15.07 12.99 -12.97
CA ALA A 92 15.69 13.87 -11.98
C ALA A 92 17.03 13.27 -11.48
N PRO A 93 17.98 14.10 -11.01
CA PRO A 93 19.23 13.60 -10.43
C PRO A 93 19.05 12.62 -9.25
N LEU A 94 17.93 12.74 -8.53
CA LEU A 94 17.51 11.82 -7.48
C LEU A 94 16.09 11.35 -7.75
N VAL A 95 15.91 10.03 -7.91
CA VAL A 95 14.59 9.38 -8.04
C VAL A 95 14.36 8.51 -6.81
N LEU A 96 13.26 8.76 -6.09
CA LEU A 96 12.88 7.95 -4.94
C LEU A 96 11.87 6.87 -5.35
N LEU A 97 12.18 5.61 -5.06
CA LEU A 97 11.24 4.49 -5.17
C LEU A 97 10.79 4.11 -3.76
N VAL A 98 9.57 4.47 -3.39
CA VAL A 98 9.12 4.35 -2.00
C VAL A 98 8.05 3.28 -1.90
N GLY A 99 8.40 2.15 -1.25
CA GLY A 99 7.43 1.18 -0.77
C GLY A 99 6.77 1.68 0.51
N HIS A 100 5.65 1.10 0.90
CA HIS A 100 5.00 1.43 2.17
C HIS A 100 4.85 0.21 3.08
N GLY A 101 4.65 0.47 4.37
CA GLY A 101 4.44 -0.53 5.39
C GLY A 101 3.95 0.12 6.68
N ALA A 102 3.52 -0.71 7.63
CA ALA A 102 2.95 -0.28 8.88
C ALA A 102 3.69 -0.92 10.07
N SER A 103 3.90 -0.19 11.15
CA SER A 103 4.46 -0.69 12.40
C SER A 103 3.35 -0.64 13.43
N VAL A 104 2.92 -1.82 13.85
CA VAL A 104 1.86 -1.98 14.85
C VAL A 104 2.24 -3.09 15.80
N VAL A 105 1.98 -2.87 17.07
CA VAL A 105 2.11 -3.89 18.10
C VAL A 105 0.77 -4.58 18.33
N ASN A 106 0.79 -5.89 18.60
CA ASN A 106 -0.40 -6.64 19.01
C ASN A 106 -1.63 -6.51 18.08
N ASN A 107 -1.42 -6.53 16.76
CA ASN A 107 -2.51 -6.39 15.79
C ASN A 107 -2.62 -7.63 14.88
N PRO A 108 -3.64 -8.49 15.07
CA PRO A 108 -3.91 -9.61 14.17
C PRO A 108 -4.14 -9.22 12.70
N HIS A 109 -4.50 -7.96 12.47
CA HIS A 109 -4.80 -7.40 11.15
C HIS A 109 -3.66 -6.54 10.60
N ALA A 110 -2.42 -6.71 11.08
CA ALA A 110 -1.27 -5.91 10.64
C ALA A 110 -1.05 -5.96 9.12
N SER A 111 -1.29 -7.11 8.48
CA SER A 111 -1.18 -7.27 7.03
C SER A 111 -2.17 -6.40 6.24
N ALA A 112 -3.31 -6.01 6.82
CA ALA A 112 -4.27 -5.11 6.19
C ALA A 112 -3.78 -3.64 6.16
N LEU A 113 -2.76 -3.30 6.95
CA LEU A 113 -2.10 -1.99 6.95
C LEU A 113 -0.84 -1.97 6.07
N HIS A 114 -0.37 -3.14 5.66
CA HIS A 114 0.71 -3.30 4.70
C HIS A 114 0.20 -3.10 3.25
N CYS A 115 1.10 -3.30 2.28
CA CYS A 115 0.75 -3.11 0.88
C CYS A 115 -0.09 -4.27 0.36
N GLY A 116 -1.34 -3.98 -0.04
CA GLY A 116 -2.22 -4.96 -0.68
C GLY A 116 -1.64 -5.52 -1.97
N ALA A 117 -0.98 -4.69 -2.78
CA ALA A 117 -0.28 -5.12 -4.00
C ALA A 117 0.97 -5.97 -3.72
N CYS A 118 1.53 -5.89 -2.50
CA CYS A 118 2.62 -6.77 -2.06
C CYS A 118 2.10 -7.93 -1.22
N GLY A 119 0.81 -8.30 -1.33
CA GLY A 119 0.24 -9.45 -0.61
C GLY A 119 0.16 -9.26 0.91
N GLY A 120 0.04 -8.02 1.40
CA GLY A 120 0.01 -7.72 2.84
C GLY A 120 1.39 -7.70 3.49
N TYR A 121 2.45 -7.50 2.70
CA TYR A 121 3.83 -7.27 3.17
C TYR A 121 4.26 -5.82 2.96
N ARG A 122 5.35 -5.44 3.63
CA ARG A 122 6.00 -4.15 3.40
C ARG A 122 6.60 -4.09 2.00
N GLY A 123 6.53 -2.93 1.36
CA GLY A 123 6.99 -2.73 -0.02
C GLY A 123 8.48 -2.40 -0.16
N ASP A 124 9.24 -2.32 0.94
CA ASP A 124 10.65 -1.92 0.91
C ASP A 124 11.53 -2.89 0.13
N ALA A 125 11.28 -4.20 0.22
CA ALA A 125 12.06 -5.19 -0.53
C ALA A 125 11.97 -4.96 -2.04
N ASN A 126 10.75 -4.74 -2.57
CA ASN A 126 10.52 -4.46 -3.99
C ASN A 126 11.16 -3.14 -4.42
N ALA A 127 11.01 -2.09 -3.61
CA ALA A 127 11.61 -0.78 -3.88
C ALA A 127 13.15 -0.86 -3.94
N ARG A 128 13.77 -1.60 -3.01
CA ARG A 128 15.23 -1.79 -2.95
C ARG A 128 15.76 -2.62 -4.12
N LEU A 129 15.07 -3.71 -4.49
CA LEU A 129 15.41 -4.51 -5.66
C LEU A 129 15.36 -3.67 -6.95
N LEU A 130 14.29 -2.89 -7.14
CA LEU A 130 14.14 -2.05 -8.33
C LEU A 130 15.18 -0.91 -8.37
N ALA A 131 15.43 -0.23 -7.25
CA ALA A 131 16.45 0.81 -7.18
C ALA A 131 17.84 0.25 -7.50
N GLY A 132 18.17 -0.95 -6.96
CA GLY A 132 19.40 -1.66 -7.30
C GLY A 132 19.51 -1.94 -8.80
N LEU A 133 18.48 -2.56 -9.37
CA LEU A 133 18.39 -2.90 -10.80
C LEU A 133 18.58 -1.67 -11.70
N LEU A 134 17.92 -0.56 -11.39
CA LEU A 134 17.99 0.68 -12.17
C LEU A 134 19.31 1.45 -11.98
N ASN A 135 20.13 1.10 -11.00
CA ASN A 135 21.47 1.66 -10.80
C ASN A 135 22.57 0.78 -11.42
N GLU A 136 22.26 -0.42 -11.93
CA GLU A 136 23.25 -1.29 -12.59
C GLU A 136 23.68 -0.72 -13.94
N ALA A 137 25.00 -0.57 -14.14
CA ALA A 137 25.56 0.01 -15.36
C ALA A 137 25.23 -0.81 -16.62
N GLU A 138 25.27 -2.14 -16.53
CA GLU A 138 24.94 -3.03 -17.66
C GLU A 138 23.46 -2.93 -18.05
N VAL A 139 22.56 -2.81 -17.06
CA VAL A 139 21.12 -2.63 -17.28
C VAL A 139 20.85 -1.28 -17.94
N ARG A 140 21.47 -0.20 -17.45
CA ARG A 140 21.36 1.14 -18.06
C ARG A 140 21.87 1.17 -19.49
N ALA A 141 22.99 0.48 -19.78
CA ALA A 141 23.50 0.38 -21.14
C ALA A 141 22.51 -0.35 -22.07
N GLY A 142 21.88 -1.43 -21.58
CA GLY A 142 20.83 -2.14 -22.30
C GLY A 142 19.55 -1.32 -22.52
N LEU A 143 19.14 -0.52 -21.54
CA LEU A 143 17.93 0.32 -21.62
C LEU A 143 18.00 1.36 -22.75
N VAL A 144 19.20 1.78 -23.16
CA VAL A 144 19.35 2.68 -24.32
C VAL A 144 18.82 2.03 -25.60
N ALA A 145 19.03 0.72 -25.77
CA ALA A 145 18.47 -0.03 -26.91
C ALA A 145 16.94 -0.14 -26.85
N GLU A 146 16.37 -0.10 -25.63
CA GLU A 146 14.93 -0.02 -25.37
C GLU A 146 14.37 1.42 -25.51
N GLY A 147 15.20 2.40 -25.92
CA GLY A 147 14.81 3.79 -26.08
C GLY A 147 14.69 4.58 -24.77
N ILE A 148 15.25 4.07 -23.67
CA ILE A 148 15.20 4.70 -22.34
C ILE A 148 16.63 5.08 -21.92
N ALA A 149 16.96 6.36 -22.03
CA ALA A 149 18.26 6.89 -21.64
C ALA A 149 18.21 7.51 -20.24
N ILE A 150 18.74 6.79 -19.24
CA ILE A 150 18.89 7.28 -17.87
C ILE A 150 20.19 8.09 -17.78
N PRO A 151 20.15 9.38 -17.39
CA PRO A 151 21.35 10.18 -17.19
C PRO A 151 22.33 9.56 -16.19
N HIS A 152 23.62 9.71 -16.43
CA HIS A 152 24.68 9.15 -15.58
C HIS A 152 24.68 9.72 -14.15
N ASP A 153 24.17 10.94 -13.98
CA ASP A 153 24.02 11.66 -12.72
C ASP A 153 22.67 11.39 -12.02
N THR A 154 21.79 10.59 -12.63
CA THR A 154 20.56 10.10 -11.99
C THR A 154 20.86 8.92 -11.08
N VAL A 155 20.42 9.00 -9.82
CA VAL A 155 20.53 7.90 -8.84
C VAL A 155 19.13 7.53 -8.33
N PHE A 156 18.81 6.24 -8.36
CA PHE A 156 17.60 5.70 -7.76
C PHE A 156 17.87 5.32 -6.30
N VAL A 157 17.03 5.79 -5.39
CA VAL A 157 17.12 5.50 -3.96
C VAL A 157 15.81 4.89 -3.49
N ALA A 158 15.88 3.69 -2.91
CA ALA A 158 14.72 3.08 -2.31
C ALA A 158 14.36 3.74 -0.97
N GLY A 159 13.08 3.72 -0.64
CA GLY A 159 12.57 4.14 0.65
C GLY A 159 11.44 3.27 1.17
N LEU A 160 11.17 3.38 2.46
CA LEU A 160 10.02 2.81 3.15
C LEU A 160 9.25 3.95 3.84
N HIS A 161 8.01 4.19 3.40
CA HIS A 161 7.05 5.01 4.14
C HIS A 161 6.36 4.15 5.19
N GLU A 162 6.60 4.48 6.44
CA GLU A 162 5.94 3.90 7.61
C GLU A 162 4.60 4.60 7.84
N THR A 163 3.51 4.03 7.32
CA THR A 163 2.18 4.65 7.26
C THR A 163 1.62 4.96 8.63
N THR A 164 1.97 4.21 9.66
CA THR A 164 1.46 4.48 11.01
C THR A 164 2.07 5.77 11.60
N THR A 165 3.28 6.16 11.19
CA THR A 165 4.03 7.31 11.76
C THR A 165 4.37 8.41 10.75
N ASP A 166 4.14 8.19 9.46
CA ASP A 166 4.57 9.04 8.34
C ASP A 166 6.08 9.32 8.31
N ALA A 167 6.89 8.42 8.88
CA ALA A 167 8.34 8.44 8.73
C ALA A 167 8.74 7.77 7.42
N VAL A 168 9.69 8.36 6.69
CA VAL A 168 10.25 7.76 5.47
C VAL A 168 11.71 7.41 5.71
N THR A 169 12.02 6.12 5.68
CA THR A 169 13.39 5.62 5.77
C THR A 169 13.97 5.51 4.38
N LEU A 170 15.11 6.18 4.11
CA LEU A 170 15.81 6.10 2.83
C LEU A 170 17.00 5.13 2.91
N TYR A 171 17.05 4.16 2.00
CA TYR A 171 18.11 3.14 1.93
C TYR A 171 19.30 3.62 1.09
N ALA A 172 19.78 4.83 1.33
CA ALA A 172 20.85 5.45 0.55
C ALA A 172 22.25 4.78 0.71
N ARG A 173 22.34 3.74 1.55
CA ARG A 173 23.56 2.94 1.77
C ARG A 173 23.52 1.61 1.01
N ASP A 174 22.44 1.33 0.28
CA ASP A 174 22.35 0.13 -0.54
C ASP A 174 23.37 0.16 -1.70
N PRO A 175 23.82 -1.01 -2.19
CA PRO A 175 24.80 -1.07 -3.28
C PRO A 175 24.32 -0.31 -4.53
N GLY A 176 25.24 0.41 -5.17
CA GLY A 176 24.94 1.20 -6.38
C GLY A 176 24.30 2.57 -6.12
N CYS A 177 23.94 2.89 -4.88
CA CYS A 177 23.44 4.22 -4.51
C CYS A 177 24.61 5.17 -4.20
N ALA A 178 24.96 6.02 -5.16
CA ALA A 178 25.96 7.09 -5.02
C ALA A 178 25.34 8.48 -5.12
N VAL A 179 24.36 8.78 -4.26
CA VAL A 179 23.65 10.06 -4.25
C VAL A 179 24.51 11.19 -3.67
N VAL A 180 24.39 12.39 -4.24
CA VAL A 180 25.01 13.62 -3.70
C VAL A 180 24.44 13.91 -2.31
N PRO A 181 25.28 14.09 -1.26
CA PRO A 181 24.82 14.32 0.12
C PRO A 181 23.79 15.44 0.26
N ASP A 182 24.02 16.59 -0.36
CA ASP A 182 23.11 17.75 -0.29
C ASP A 182 21.73 17.46 -0.87
N LEU A 183 21.65 16.68 -1.97
CA LEU A 183 20.36 16.28 -2.55
C LEU A 183 19.61 15.33 -1.61
N LEU A 184 20.33 14.40 -0.99
CA LEU A 184 19.76 13.45 -0.05
C LEU A 184 19.24 14.16 1.22
N ASP A 185 19.99 15.11 1.75
CA ASP A 185 19.59 15.87 2.94
C ASP A 185 18.40 16.78 2.67
N ARG A 186 18.34 17.40 1.48
CA ARG A 186 17.14 18.13 1.03
C ARG A 186 15.92 17.22 0.92
N ALA A 187 16.08 16.03 0.32
CA ALA A 187 15.00 15.06 0.21
C ALA A 187 14.50 14.61 1.60
N ARG A 188 15.41 14.35 2.54
CA ARG A 188 15.05 14.04 3.93
C ARG A 188 14.26 15.16 4.59
N ALA A 189 14.68 16.40 4.43
CA ALA A 189 13.97 17.56 4.98
C ALA A 189 12.55 17.67 4.42
N TRP A 190 12.38 17.55 3.10
CA TRP A 190 11.05 17.57 2.46
C TRP A 190 10.15 16.43 2.93
N LEU A 191 10.68 15.22 3.08
CA LEU A 191 9.92 14.07 3.57
C LEU A 191 9.52 14.25 5.04
N GLN A 192 10.38 14.82 5.88
CA GLN A 192 10.08 15.12 7.28
C GLN A 192 8.97 16.17 7.40
N GLU A 193 9.02 17.24 6.59
CA GLU A 193 7.99 18.28 6.54
C GLU A 193 6.65 17.72 6.04
N ALA A 194 6.66 16.96 4.94
CA ALA A 194 5.47 16.30 4.41
C ALA A 194 4.85 15.33 5.43
N GLY A 195 5.68 14.56 6.14
CA GLY A 195 5.22 13.66 7.21
C GLY A 195 4.61 14.42 8.40
N ALA A 196 5.17 15.56 8.80
CA ALA A 196 4.61 16.41 9.85
C ALA A 196 3.22 16.95 9.48
N LEU A 197 3.06 17.43 8.24
CA LEU A 197 1.76 17.89 7.72
C LEU A 197 0.74 16.74 7.67
N THR A 198 1.15 15.58 7.16
CA THR A 198 0.28 14.39 7.06
C THR A 198 -0.21 13.93 8.43
N ARG A 199 0.66 13.90 9.45
CA ARG A 199 0.26 13.58 10.82
C ARG A 199 -0.70 14.61 11.41
N ALA A 200 -0.48 15.91 11.15
CA ALA A 200 -1.38 16.95 11.62
C ALA A 200 -2.79 16.81 11.03
N GLU A 201 -2.90 16.52 9.73
CA GLU A 201 -4.18 16.25 9.07
C GLU A 201 -4.88 14.99 9.61
N ARG A 202 -4.09 13.95 9.93
CA ARG A 202 -4.62 12.68 10.47
C ARG A 202 -5.05 12.77 11.93
N ALA A 203 -4.38 13.58 12.74
CA ALA A 203 -4.71 13.76 14.15
C ALA A 203 -6.17 14.20 14.34
N LEU A 204 -6.68 15.04 13.44
CA LEU A 204 -8.07 15.51 13.46
C LEU A 204 -9.11 14.40 13.29
N ARG A 205 -8.71 13.24 12.74
CA ARG A 205 -9.60 12.12 12.42
C ARG A 205 -9.36 10.90 13.30
N LEU A 206 -8.33 10.91 14.15
CA LEU A 206 -7.98 9.76 14.99
C LEU A 206 -8.44 10.00 16.43
N PRO A 207 -9.29 9.13 16.98
CA PRO A 207 -9.77 9.25 18.36
C PRO A 207 -8.60 9.31 19.34
N GLY A 208 -8.64 10.29 20.23
CA GLY A 208 -7.62 10.49 21.25
C GLY A 208 -6.31 11.15 20.79
N ALA A 209 -6.19 11.54 19.51
CA ALA A 209 -5.07 12.36 19.05
C ALA A 209 -5.44 13.86 19.10
N GLY A 210 -4.64 14.67 19.78
CA GLY A 210 -4.81 16.13 19.82
C GLY A 210 -3.90 16.87 18.84
N THR A 211 -2.75 16.27 18.50
CA THR A 211 -1.72 16.84 17.64
C THR A 211 -1.07 15.77 16.76
N GLY A 212 -0.34 16.20 15.72
CA GLY A 212 0.47 15.29 14.92
C GLY A 212 1.58 14.57 15.72
N GLY A 213 1.95 15.06 16.91
CA GLY A 213 2.92 14.40 17.79
C GLY A 213 2.37 13.12 18.42
N ASP A 214 1.05 13.03 18.59
CA ASP A 214 0.41 11.89 19.28
C ASP A 214 0.35 10.64 18.39
N ILE A 215 0.44 10.82 17.07
CA ILE A 215 0.29 9.74 16.07
C ILE A 215 1.36 8.65 16.26
N GLY A 216 2.60 9.04 16.52
CA GLY A 216 3.72 8.09 16.58
C GLY A 216 3.57 7.04 17.68
N ALA A 217 3.12 7.44 18.88
CA ALA A 217 2.98 6.54 20.04
C ALA A 217 1.96 5.41 19.82
N ARG A 218 1.00 5.63 18.92
CA ARG A 218 -0.05 4.65 18.56
C ARG A 218 0.50 3.41 17.87
N SER A 219 1.66 3.53 17.23
CA SER A 219 2.38 2.39 16.61
C SER A 219 2.99 1.42 17.64
N THR A 220 3.27 1.91 18.85
CA THR A 220 3.96 1.17 19.91
C THR A 220 3.09 0.86 21.14
N ASP A 221 1.88 1.41 21.21
CA ASP A 221 0.91 1.09 22.24
C ASP A 221 0.19 -0.25 21.96
N TRP A 222 0.48 -1.24 22.80
CA TRP A 222 -0.11 -2.58 22.76
C TRP A 222 -1.62 -2.64 23.03
N ALA A 223 -2.20 -1.60 23.62
CA ALA A 223 -3.64 -1.45 23.85
C ALA A 223 -4.34 -0.69 22.71
N GLU A 224 -3.57 -0.12 21.77
CA GLU A 224 -4.12 0.66 20.67
C GLU A 224 -4.86 -0.25 19.67
N THR A 225 -6.16 -0.04 19.57
CA THR A 225 -7.01 -0.83 18.68
C THR A 225 -7.03 -0.28 17.25
N ARG A 226 -6.66 0.99 17.06
CA ARG A 226 -6.80 1.77 15.83
C ARG A 226 -5.52 2.47 15.41
N PRO A 227 -4.35 1.81 15.33
CA PRO A 227 -3.06 2.49 15.11
C PRO A 227 -3.05 3.44 13.91
N GLU A 228 -3.82 3.13 12.88
CA GLU A 228 -4.21 4.04 11.81
C GLU A 228 -5.53 3.60 11.15
N TRP A 229 -6.03 4.38 10.20
CA TRP A 229 -7.25 4.08 9.44
C TRP A 229 -7.03 3.21 8.21
N GLY A 230 -5.77 2.92 7.86
CA GLY A 230 -5.43 2.27 6.59
C GLY A 230 -6.03 3.06 5.41
N LEU A 231 -6.89 2.39 4.64
CA LEU A 231 -7.53 2.95 3.45
C LEU A 231 -9.03 3.24 3.66
N ALA A 232 -9.48 3.33 4.92
CA ALA A 232 -10.84 3.78 5.23
C ALA A 232 -11.09 5.17 4.62
N GLY A 233 -12.29 5.35 4.05
CA GLY A 233 -12.68 6.55 3.31
C GLY A 233 -12.17 6.65 1.87
N CYS A 234 -11.26 5.77 1.41
CA CYS A 234 -10.83 5.76 0.01
C CYS A 234 -12.00 5.47 -0.94
N ASN A 235 -12.17 6.32 -1.96
CA ASN A 235 -13.34 6.28 -2.86
C ASN A 235 -12.99 6.49 -4.34
N ALA A 236 -11.74 6.78 -4.68
CA ALA A 236 -11.32 7.04 -6.05
C ALA A 236 -10.04 6.30 -6.43
N PHE A 237 -9.95 5.89 -7.69
CA PHE A 237 -8.73 5.49 -8.36
C PHE A 237 -8.59 6.35 -9.60
N VAL A 238 -7.46 7.03 -9.76
CA VAL A 238 -7.24 7.95 -10.88
C VAL A 238 -6.01 7.50 -11.66
N ALA A 239 -6.20 7.04 -12.90
CA ALA A 239 -5.14 6.79 -13.87
C ALA A 239 -5.12 7.92 -14.89
N ALA A 240 -4.25 8.90 -14.66
CA ALA A 240 -4.16 10.10 -15.47
C ALA A 240 -2.84 10.83 -15.24
N PRO A 241 -2.41 11.73 -16.15
CA PRO A 241 -1.18 12.47 -15.95
C PRO A 241 -1.19 13.25 -14.63
N ARG A 242 -0.09 13.22 -13.87
CA ARG A 242 0.02 13.80 -12.52
C ARG A 242 -0.43 15.26 -12.44
N HIS A 243 -0.22 16.04 -13.50
CA HIS A 243 -0.62 17.44 -13.56
C HIS A 243 -2.14 17.65 -13.44
N LEU A 244 -2.96 16.67 -13.83
CA LEU A 244 -4.43 16.75 -13.71
C LEU A 244 -4.92 16.64 -12.26
N THR A 245 -4.11 16.09 -11.35
CA THR A 245 -4.42 15.95 -9.92
C THR A 245 -3.54 16.84 -9.04
N ARG A 246 -2.59 17.59 -9.62
CA ARG A 246 -1.63 18.41 -8.86
C ARG A 246 -2.32 19.59 -8.18
N GLY A 247 -2.02 19.79 -6.90
CA GLY A 247 -2.61 20.88 -6.09
C GLY A 247 -4.09 20.69 -5.73
N LYS A 248 -4.71 19.56 -6.09
CA LYS A 248 -6.10 19.26 -5.73
C LYS A 248 -6.14 18.52 -4.38
N PRO A 249 -6.90 18.99 -3.38
CA PRO A 249 -7.04 18.27 -2.13
C PRO A 249 -7.93 17.04 -2.35
N LEU A 250 -7.31 15.86 -2.36
CA LEU A 250 -8.02 14.57 -2.48
C LEU A 250 -8.31 13.94 -1.11
N ALA A 251 -8.04 14.67 -0.02
CA ALA A 251 -8.29 14.28 1.37
C ALA A 251 -7.72 12.90 1.79
N GLY A 252 -6.69 12.41 1.09
CA GLY A 252 -6.15 11.05 1.31
C GLY A 252 -7.11 9.93 0.90
N ARG A 253 -8.08 10.20 0.01
CA ARG A 253 -9.15 9.27 -0.38
C ARG A 253 -9.01 8.69 -1.79
N ALA A 254 -7.84 8.83 -2.41
CA ALA A 254 -7.63 8.43 -3.80
C ALA A 254 -6.34 7.65 -3.99
N PHE A 255 -6.43 6.55 -4.75
CA PHE A 255 -5.28 5.96 -5.43
C PHE A 255 -4.93 6.82 -6.65
N LEU A 256 -3.65 7.11 -6.82
CA LEU A 256 -3.14 7.90 -7.94
C LEU A 256 -2.15 7.07 -8.75
N HIS A 257 -2.36 7.03 -10.06
CA HIS A 257 -1.48 6.39 -11.02
C HIS A 257 -1.15 7.41 -12.12
N ASP A 258 0.14 7.75 -12.24
CA ASP A 258 0.60 8.64 -13.30
C ASP A 258 0.65 7.86 -14.61
N TYR A 259 -0.16 8.30 -15.58
CA TYR A 259 -0.38 7.58 -16.82
C TYR A 259 -0.71 8.54 -17.95
N ASP A 260 0.04 8.47 -19.05
CA ASP A 260 -0.23 9.21 -20.28
C ASP A 260 -0.46 8.25 -21.44
N TRP A 261 -1.72 8.12 -21.86
CA TRP A 261 -2.13 7.20 -22.93
C TRP A 261 -1.47 7.50 -24.27
N ARG A 262 -0.97 8.73 -24.49
CA ARG A 262 -0.28 9.10 -25.73
C ARG A 262 1.10 8.46 -25.85
N GLN A 263 1.66 7.99 -24.73
CA GLN A 263 2.94 7.30 -24.66
C GLN A 263 2.78 5.77 -24.63
N ASP A 264 1.54 5.28 -24.66
CA ASP A 264 1.17 3.87 -24.51
C ASP A 264 0.65 3.31 -25.84
N ASP A 265 1.58 3.04 -26.76
CA ASP A 265 1.24 2.46 -28.06
C ASP A 265 0.55 1.10 -27.88
N GLY A 266 -0.61 0.94 -28.51
CA GLY A 266 -1.46 -0.24 -28.35
C GLY A 266 -2.18 -0.37 -27.00
N PHE A 267 -2.06 0.60 -26.09
CA PHE A 267 -2.73 0.64 -24.78
C PHE A 267 -2.39 -0.52 -23.83
N GLY A 268 -1.19 -1.08 -23.94
CA GLY A 268 -0.75 -2.21 -23.11
C GLY A 268 -0.56 -1.83 -21.64
N VAL A 269 -0.09 -0.61 -21.36
CA VAL A 269 0.02 -0.08 -19.99
C VAL A 269 -1.36 0.20 -19.41
N LEU A 270 -2.30 0.74 -20.19
CA LEU A 270 -3.69 0.90 -19.77
C LEU A 270 -4.34 -0.42 -19.40
N GLU A 271 -4.14 -1.43 -20.25
CA GLU A 271 -4.64 -2.78 -20.00
C GLU A 271 -4.09 -3.32 -18.69
N LEU A 272 -2.77 -3.22 -18.47
CA LEU A 272 -2.13 -3.58 -17.21
C LEU A 272 -2.74 -2.83 -16.01
N ILE A 273 -2.93 -1.51 -16.12
CA ILE A 273 -3.52 -0.68 -15.05
C ILE A 273 -4.93 -1.16 -14.69
N LEU A 274 -5.76 -1.42 -15.70
CA LEU A 274 -7.14 -1.84 -15.52
C LEU A 274 -7.24 -3.28 -14.99
N THR A 275 -6.35 -4.19 -15.39
CA THR A 275 -6.41 -5.61 -14.99
C THR A 275 -5.67 -5.91 -13.69
N ALA A 276 -4.77 -5.05 -13.21
CA ALA A 276 -4.00 -5.28 -11.99
C ALA A 276 -4.21 -4.19 -10.92
N PRO A 277 -3.66 -2.96 -11.01
CA PRO A 277 -3.89 -1.90 -10.02
C PRO A 277 -5.36 -1.62 -9.70
N VAL A 278 -6.23 -1.53 -10.70
CA VAL A 278 -7.68 -1.30 -10.48
C VAL A 278 -8.32 -2.49 -9.76
N VAL A 279 -7.96 -3.72 -10.12
CA VAL A 279 -8.45 -4.93 -9.45
C VAL A 279 -8.01 -4.97 -7.98
N VAL A 280 -6.73 -4.66 -7.69
CA VAL A 280 -6.24 -4.58 -6.31
C VAL A 280 -6.98 -3.49 -5.53
N ALA A 281 -7.14 -2.29 -6.10
CA ALA A 281 -7.89 -1.21 -5.48
C ALA A 281 -9.37 -1.59 -5.23
N SER A 282 -9.96 -2.38 -6.13
CA SER A 282 -11.32 -2.90 -5.98
C SER A 282 -11.44 -3.84 -4.78
N TRP A 283 -10.51 -4.78 -4.60
CA TRP A 283 -10.52 -5.72 -3.47
C TRP A 283 -10.39 -4.99 -2.14
N ILE A 284 -9.49 -4.01 -2.08
CA ILE A 284 -9.34 -3.16 -0.90
C ILE A 284 -10.65 -2.42 -0.63
N SER A 285 -11.18 -1.68 -1.61
CA SER A 285 -12.41 -0.90 -1.43
C SER A 285 -13.60 -1.77 -1.02
N LEU A 286 -13.77 -2.94 -1.65
CA LEU A 286 -14.85 -3.88 -1.32
C LEU A 286 -14.70 -4.51 0.06
N GLN A 287 -13.48 -4.69 0.56
CA GLN A 287 -13.24 -5.18 1.92
C GLN A 287 -13.76 -4.19 2.96
N TYR A 288 -13.45 -2.89 2.79
CA TYR A 288 -13.98 -1.83 3.66
C TYR A 288 -15.49 -1.68 3.50
N TYR A 289 -16.00 -1.66 2.26
CA TYR A 289 -17.42 -1.57 1.96
C TYR A 289 -18.21 -2.71 2.62
N GLY A 290 -17.80 -3.97 2.40
CA GLY A 290 -18.44 -5.15 2.99
C GLY A 290 -18.42 -5.14 4.52
N SER A 291 -17.30 -4.71 5.11
CA SER A 291 -17.15 -4.58 6.57
C SER A 291 -18.05 -3.50 7.18
N VAL A 292 -18.56 -2.57 6.37
CA VAL A 292 -19.53 -1.53 6.79
C VAL A 292 -20.97 -1.97 6.52
N VAL A 293 -21.29 -2.41 5.30
CA VAL A 293 -22.69 -2.67 4.89
C VAL A 293 -23.25 -3.99 5.41
N ALA A 294 -22.39 -4.98 5.65
CA ALA A 294 -22.78 -6.32 6.11
C ALA A 294 -21.68 -6.90 7.01
N ALA A 295 -21.39 -6.17 8.09
CA ALA A 295 -20.32 -6.48 9.04
C ALA A 295 -20.38 -7.89 9.65
N GLU A 296 -21.58 -8.46 9.79
CA GLU A 296 -21.78 -9.83 10.30
C GLU A 296 -21.24 -10.90 9.35
N VAL A 297 -21.27 -10.63 8.04
CA VAL A 297 -20.86 -11.57 6.98
C VAL A 297 -19.43 -11.29 6.52
N PHE A 298 -19.12 -10.02 6.25
CA PHE A 298 -17.85 -9.62 5.62
C PHE A 298 -16.91 -8.88 6.57
N GLY A 299 -17.33 -8.60 7.81
CA GLY A 299 -16.48 -7.99 8.84
C GLY A 299 -15.84 -9.04 9.75
N ALA A 300 -15.02 -8.58 10.68
CA ALA A 300 -14.44 -9.40 11.74
C ALA A 300 -15.04 -9.14 13.13
N GLY A 301 -16.05 -8.28 13.26
CA GLY A 301 -16.63 -7.92 14.55
C GLY A 301 -15.69 -7.09 15.42
N ASN A 302 -15.82 -7.19 16.74
CA ASN A 302 -15.07 -6.39 17.69
C ASN A 302 -13.65 -6.93 17.92
N LYS A 303 -12.64 -6.14 17.53
CA LYS A 303 -11.21 -6.46 17.67
C LYS A 303 -10.80 -6.86 19.09
N LEU A 304 -11.45 -6.32 20.12
CA LEU A 304 -11.15 -6.62 21.53
C LEU A 304 -11.46 -8.07 21.92
N LEU A 305 -12.28 -8.76 21.14
CA LEU A 305 -12.73 -10.12 21.41
C LEU A 305 -12.06 -11.15 20.49
N HIS A 306 -11.09 -10.74 19.67
CA HIS A 306 -10.51 -11.59 18.64
C HIS A 306 -9.58 -12.66 19.20
N ASN A 307 -9.84 -13.91 18.79
CA ASN A 307 -8.92 -15.03 18.93
C ASN A 307 -8.36 -15.41 17.56
N VAL A 308 -7.05 -15.26 17.37
CA VAL A 308 -6.38 -15.58 16.11
C VAL A 308 -6.42 -17.09 15.87
N THR A 309 -6.95 -17.51 14.73
CA THR A 309 -7.16 -18.93 14.40
C THR A 309 -6.42 -19.29 13.12
N GLY A 310 -5.45 -20.20 13.24
CA GLY A 310 -4.71 -20.76 12.09
C GLY A 310 -3.88 -19.78 11.27
N GLY A 311 -3.77 -18.51 11.69
CA GLY A 311 -3.11 -17.45 10.91
C GLY A 311 -3.87 -17.02 9.65
N VAL A 312 -5.11 -17.49 9.49
CA VAL A 312 -5.96 -17.23 8.31
C VAL A 312 -7.15 -16.32 8.62
N GLY A 313 -7.51 -16.17 9.90
CA GLY A 313 -8.61 -15.32 10.35
C GLY A 313 -8.74 -15.29 11.86
N VAL A 314 -9.87 -14.77 12.33
CA VAL A 314 -10.19 -14.61 13.75
C VAL A 314 -11.55 -15.20 14.09
N VAL A 315 -11.71 -15.59 15.35
CA VAL A 315 -13.01 -15.86 15.96
C VAL A 315 -13.32 -14.73 16.94
N GLU A 316 -14.55 -14.22 16.93
CA GLU A 316 -14.99 -13.20 17.88
C GLU A 316 -15.58 -13.86 19.13
N GLY A 317 -14.91 -13.67 20.27
CA GLY A 317 -15.31 -14.30 21.54
C GLY A 317 -14.85 -15.74 21.66
N ASN A 318 -15.65 -16.58 22.32
CA ASN A 318 -15.30 -17.95 22.70
C ASN A 318 -15.57 -19.01 21.61
N GLY A 319 -16.07 -18.63 20.44
CA GLY A 319 -16.42 -19.56 19.36
C GLY A 319 -17.14 -18.87 18.20
N GLY A 320 -17.54 -19.65 17.20
CA GLY A 320 -18.31 -19.15 16.05
C GLY A 320 -17.60 -19.34 14.71
N ALA A 321 -18.15 -18.70 13.67
CA ALA A 321 -17.58 -18.74 12.33
C ALA A 321 -16.23 -18.02 12.28
N LEU A 322 -15.30 -18.58 11.51
CA LEU A 322 -14.04 -17.91 11.20
C LEU A 322 -14.34 -16.65 10.37
N ARG A 323 -13.79 -15.51 10.79
CA ARG A 323 -13.95 -14.21 10.13
C ARG A 323 -12.63 -13.73 9.55
N VAL A 324 -12.68 -13.24 8.31
CA VAL A 324 -11.50 -12.78 7.53
C VAL A 324 -11.60 -11.31 7.10
N GLY A 325 -12.66 -10.63 7.51
CA GLY A 325 -12.92 -9.22 7.22
C GLY A 325 -12.12 -8.24 8.09
N LEU A 326 -12.49 -6.97 8.00
CA LEU A 326 -11.93 -5.93 8.87
C LEU A 326 -12.71 -5.85 10.19
N PRO A 327 -12.03 -5.60 11.33
CA PRO A 327 -12.72 -5.36 12.59
C PRO A 327 -13.49 -4.04 12.55
N TRP A 328 -14.47 -3.91 13.43
CA TRP A 328 -15.23 -2.67 13.66
C TRP A 328 -14.32 -1.46 13.87
N GLN A 329 -13.22 -1.64 14.62
CA GLN A 329 -12.24 -0.60 14.90
C GLN A 329 -11.47 -0.11 13.67
N SER A 330 -11.47 -0.83 12.55
CA SER A 330 -10.86 -0.39 11.29
C SER A 330 -11.78 0.50 10.45
N VAL A 331 -13.09 0.50 10.72
CA VAL A 331 -14.09 1.22 9.92
C VAL A 331 -14.92 2.22 10.71
N HIS A 332 -14.84 2.19 12.05
CA HIS A 332 -15.67 3.00 12.94
C HIS A 332 -14.90 3.51 14.16
N ASP A 333 -15.10 4.78 14.51
CA ASP A 333 -14.39 5.45 15.61
C ASP A 333 -15.03 5.24 16.99
N GLY A 334 -16.31 4.90 17.01
CA GLY A 334 -17.13 4.74 18.21
C GLY A 334 -18.45 5.52 18.12
N THR A 335 -18.48 6.53 17.26
CA THR A 335 -19.61 7.41 16.97
C THR A 335 -20.04 7.37 15.51
N GLU A 336 -19.11 7.38 14.56
CA GLU A 336 -19.36 7.42 13.13
C GLU A 336 -18.46 6.46 12.33
N PHE A 337 -18.89 6.17 11.10
CA PHE A 337 -18.10 5.41 10.16
C PHE A 337 -17.01 6.26 9.53
N MET A 338 -15.78 5.77 9.60
CA MET A 338 -14.62 6.37 8.93
C MET A 338 -14.50 5.95 7.47
N HIS A 339 -15.19 4.87 7.09
CA HIS A 339 -15.39 4.49 5.70
C HIS A 339 -16.87 4.63 5.36
N GLU A 340 -17.20 5.60 4.52
CA GLU A 340 -18.53 5.71 3.91
C GLU A 340 -18.77 4.48 3.02
N PRO A 341 -19.97 3.87 3.02
CA PRO A 341 -20.29 2.70 2.20
C PRO A 341 -20.45 3.10 0.71
N LEU A 342 -19.35 3.56 0.12
CA LEU A 342 -19.23 3.98 -1.28
C LEU A 342 -18.44 2.94 -2.06
N ARG A 343 -18.86 2.71 -3.29
CA ARG A 343 -18.13 1.90 -4.25
C ARG A 343 -17.08 2.76 -4.97
N LEU A 344 -15.91 2.19 -5.22
CA LEU A 344 -14.77 2.88 -5.82
C LEU A 344 -15.14 3.46 -7.19
N THR A 345 -14.76 4.71 -7.41
CA THR A 345 -14.84 5.36 -8.72
C THR A 345 -13.47 5.34 -9.41
N VAL A 346 -13.39 4.66 -10.53
CA VAL A 346 -12.22 4.59 -11.40
C VAL A 346 -12.32 5.68 -12.46
N CYS A 347 -11.38 6.62 -12.44
CA CYS A 347 -11.28 7.73 -13.38
C CYS A 347 -10.05 7.53 -14.26
N VAL A 348 -10.24 7.43 -15.57
CA VAL A 348 -9.18 7.12 -16.54
C VAL A 348 -9.07 8.24 -17.57
N ALA A 349 -7.86 8.76 -17.79
CA ALA A 349 -7.57 9.63 -18.93
C ALA A 349 -7.10 8.77 -20.12
N ALA A 350 -8.04 8.30 -20.94
CA ALA A 350 -7.79 7.53 -22.16
C ALA A 350 -9.01 7.60 -23.11
N PRO A 351 -8.86 7.30 -24.41
CA PRO A 351 -9.98 7.18 -25.35
C PRO A 351 -10.99 6.11 -24.93
N ALA A 352 -12.28 6.38 -25.15
CA ALA A 352 -13.35 5.46 -24.78
C ALA A 352 -13.20 4.10 -25.50
N GLU A 353 -12.78 4.12 -26.76
CA GLU A 353 -12.58 2.95 -27.60
C GLU A 353 -11.50 2.04 -27.04
N ALA A 354 -10.41 2.61 -26.52
CA ALA A 354 -9.31 1.86 -25.91
C ALA A 354 -9.79 1.12 -24.64
N VAL A 355 -10.45 1.84 -23.74
CA VAL A 355 -11.01 1.26 -22.50
C VAL A 355 -12.06 0.20 -22.84
N THR A 356 -12.94 0.48 -23.81
CA THR A 356 -13.97 -0.47 -24.27
C THR A 356 -13.37 -1.74 -24.84
N GLY A 357 -12.34 -1.60 -25.68
CA GLY A 357 -11.61 -2.73 -26.26
C GLY A 357 -10.96 -3.61 -25.19
N ILE A 358 -10.42 -3.01 -24.12
CA ILE A 358 -9.87 -3.75 -22.97
C ILE A 358 -10.98 -4.48 -22.22
N LEU A 359 -12.09 -3.79 -21.87
CA LEU A 359 -13.23 -4.43 -21.19
C LEU A 359 -13.81 -5.61 -22.00
N ALA A 360 -13.85 -5.50 -23.33
CA ALA A 360 -14.31 -6.58 -24.20
C ALA A 360 -13.40 -7.82 -24.15
N ARG A 361 -12.09 -7.64 -23.93
CA ARG A 361 -11.11 -8.74 -23.79
C ARG A 361 -11.12 -9.37 -22.40
N HIS A 362 -11.57 -8.65 -21.37
CA HIS A 362 -11.52 -9.07 -19.97
C HIS A 362 -12.92 -9.14 -19.33
N PRO A 363 -13.67 -10.22 -19.54
CA PRO A 363 -15.02 -10.39 -18.99
C PRO A 363 -15.13 -10.20 -17.47
N ASP A 364 -14.16 -10.69 -16.70
CA ASP A 364 -14.18 -10.58 -15.23
C ASP A 364 -13.99 -9.12 -14.78
N LEU A 365 -13.10 -8.37 -15.44
CA LEU A 365 -12.93 -6.93 -15.21
C LEU A 365 -14.20 -6.17 -15.60
N ARG A 366 -14.77 -6.47 -16.78
CA ARG A 366 -16.02 -5.88 -17.24
C ARG A 366 -17.16 -6.12 -16.25
N ALA A 367 -17.26 -7.32 -15.69
CA ALA A 367 -18.27 -7.68 -14.70
C ALA A 367 -18.22 -6.81 -13.43
N LEU A 368 -17.04 -6.30 -13.04
CA LEU A 368 -16.94 -5.35 -11.92
C LEU A 368 -17.68 -4.03 -12.21
N PHE A 369 -17.66 -3.57 -13.47
CA PHE A 369 -18.33 -2.34 -13.88
C PHE A 369 -19.80 -2.56 -14.26
N ASP A 370 -20.10 -3.63 -15.01
CA ASP A 370 -21.46 -3.96 -15.46
C ASP A 370 -22.40 -4.24 -14.28
N ASN A 371 -21.91 -4.96 -13.25
CA ASN A 371 -22.68 -5.22 -12.03
C ASN A 371 -22.61 -4.05 -11.03
N GLY A 372 -21.95 -2.95 -11.41
CA GLY A 372 -21.81 -1.75 -10.60
C GLY A 372 -20.99 -1.91 -9.33
N TRP A 373 -20.18 -2.96 -9.18
CA TRP A 373 -19.24 -3.08 -8.05
C TRP A 373 -18.22 -1.94 -8.03
N LEU A 374 -17.91 -1.39 -9.20
CA LEU A 374 -17.11 -0.18 -9.40
C LEU A 374 -17.85 0.79 -10.32
N HIS A 375 -17.49 2.06 -10.25
CA HIS A 375 -17.88 3.08 -11.22
C HIS A 375 -16.71 3.38 -12.15
N LEU A 376 -16.97 3.61 -13.43
CA LEU A 376 -15.94 3.97 -14.41
C LEU A 376 -16.30 5.28 -15.11
N MET A 377 -15.34 6.19 -15.14
CA MET A 377 -15.47 7.54 -15.69
C MET A 377 -14.24 7.87 -16.54
N LEU A 378 -14.45 8.58 -17.65
CA LEU A 378 -13.36 9.11 -18.46
C LEU A 378 -13.05 10.55 -18.08
N LEU A 379 -11.77 10.87 -17.97
CA LEU A 379 -11.26 12.21 -17.78
C LEU A 379 -10.79 12.77 -19.12
N GLY A 380 -11.28 13.97 -19.46
CA GLY A 380 -10.74 14.74 -20.57
C GLY A 380 -9.42 15.43 -20.20
N ASP A 381 -8.79 16.08 -21.17
CA ASP A 381 -7.47 16.74 -21.02
C ASP A 381 -7.43 17.87 -19.99
N THR A 382 -8.59 18.40 -19.59
CA THR A 382 -8.69 19.42 -18.52
C THR A 382 -8.86 18.81 -17.12
N GLY A 383 -8.88 17.48 -17.01
CA GLY A 383 -9.13 16.75 -15.77
C GLY A 383 -10.59 16.81 -15.31
N ARG A 384 -11.52 17.14 -16.21
CA ARG A 384 -12.97 17.05 -16.00
C ARG A 384 -13.49 15.70 -16.47
N ILE A 385 -14.52 15.19 -15.81
CA ILE A 385 -15.22 13.99 -16.28
C ILE A 385 -15.95 14.34 -17.57
N VAL A 386 -15.73 13.54 -18.62
CA VAL A 386 -16.33 13.74 -19.94
C VAL A 386 -17.35 12.67 -20.30
N ALA A 387 -17.19 11.46 -19.76
CA ALA A 387 -18.12 10.37 -19.98
C ALA A 387 -18.17 9.43 -18.77
N ARG A 388 -19.28 8.69 -18.65
CA ARG A 388 -19.51 7.68 -17.63
C ARG A 388 -19.92 6.37 -18.29
N TYR A 389 -19.33 5.27 -17.86
CA TYR A 389 -19.69 3.94 -18.31
C TYR A 389 -21.07 3.53 -17.76
N ARG A 390 -21.92 2.92 -18.59
CA ARG A 390 -23.29 2.52 -18.24
C ARG A 390 -23.54 1.03 -18.21
N GLY A 391 -22.53 0.22 -18.50
CA GLY A 391 -22.68 -1.22 -18.69
C GLY A 391 -22.68 -1.57 -20.16
N ASP A 392 -22.52 -2.84 -20.48
CA ASP A 392 -22.66 -3.38 -21.83
C ASP A 392 -21.81 -2.69 -22.90
N LEU A 393 -20.61 -2.22 -22.51
CA LEU A 393 -19.68 -1.52 -23.38
C LEU A 393 -20.18 -0.13 -23.85
N GLU A 394 -21.21 0.42 -23.21
CA GLU A 394 -21.80 1.71 -23.54
C GLU A 394 -21.35 2.85 -22.61
N TRP A 395 -21.20 4.04 -23.20
CA TRP A 395 -20.81 5.27 -22.53
C TRP A 395 -21.90 6.33 -22.65
N GLN A 396 -22.06 7.11 -21.58
CA GLN A 396 -22.89 8.30 -21.58
C GLN A 396 -22.02 9.54 -21.39
N ASP A 397 -22.19 10.54 -22.25
CA ASP A 397 -21.53 11.84 -22.11
C ASP A 397 -21.97 12.56 -20.84
N TRP A 398 -21.00 13.16 -20.15
CA TRP A 398 -21.24 13.84 -18.88
C TRP A 398 -22.06 15.13 -19.05
N GLY A 399 -22.02 15.75 -20.24
CA GLY A 399 -22.83 16.92 -20.60
C GLY A 399 -24.33 16.63 -20.71
N ASP A 400 -24.71 15.38 -20.95
CA ASP A 400 -26.10 14.94 -21.14
C ASP A 400 -26.71 14.30 -19.87
N ALA A 401 -26.03 14.41 -18.73
CA ALA A 401 -26.60 13.97 -17.47
C ALA A 401 -27.75 14.92 -17.07
N PRO A 402 -29.01 14.45 -16.93
CA PRO A 402 -30.07 15.28 -16.39
C PRO A 402 -29.62 15.77 -15.00
N ASP A 403 -29.68 17.08 -14.81
CA ASP A 403 -29.28 17.76 -13.57
C ASP A 403 -30.13 17.24 -12.40
N THR A 404 -29.66 16.20 -11.74
CA THR A 404 -30.34 15.57 -10.60
C THR A 404 -30.44 16.52 -9.40
N ARG A 405 -29.69 17.64 -9.38
CA ARG A 405 -29.86 18.70 -8.38
C ARG A 405 -31.09 19.57 -8.63
N LYS A 406 -31.60 19.64 -9.87
CA LYS A 406 -32.90 20.26 -10.16
C LYS A 406 -34.07 19.34 -9.79
N ALA A 407 -33.91 18.02 -9.93
CA ALA A 407 -34.95 17.05 -9.54
C ALA A 407 -35.17 17.01 -8.01
N ALA A 408 -34.10 17.09 -7.22
CA ALA A 408 -34.18 17.10 -5.75
C ALA A 408 -34.67 18.43 -5.13
N LYS A 409 -34.87 19.48 -5.94
CA LYS A 409 -35.49 20.74 -5.53
C LYS A 409 -36.96 20.86 -5.95
N ALA A 410 -37.45 19.88 -6.72
CA ALA A 410 -38.81 19.82 -7.24
C ALA A 410 -39.63 18.65 -6.66
N ALA A 411 -39.04 17.87 -5.75
CA ALA A 411 -39.69 16.92 -4.86
C ALA A 411 -39.46 17.39 -3.42
#